data_AF-A0A7K2L1Z9-F1
#
_entry.id   AF-A0A7K2L1Z9-F1
#
_cell.length_a   1.000
_cell.length_b   1.000
_cell.length_c   1.000
_cell.angle_alpha   90.00
_cell.angle_beta   90.00
_cell.angle_gamma   90.00
#
_symmetry.space_group_name_H-M   'P 1'
#
loop_
_entity.id
_entity.type
_entity.pdbx_description
1 polymer ?
#
loop_
_entity_poly.entity_id
_entity_poly.type
_entity_poly.pdbx_seq_one_letter_code
_entity_poly.pdbx_strand_id
1 'polypeptide(L)' 'MDTTLQDPLVGRLLDGRYRVDARIAVGGMATVYRAVDTRLDRVLALKVMHPALATDAAFVERFIR' A
#
# COMPACT_ATOMS: atom_id res chain seq x y z
N MET A 1 4.16 -13.32 -18.77
CA MET A 1 5.13 -12.27 -18.40
C MET A 1 5.04 -12.14 -16.89
N ASP A 2 6.10 -12.49 -16.18
CA ASP A 2 6.16 -12.45 -14.72
C ASP A 2 6.07 -11.00 -14.22
N THR A 3 4.87 -10.55 -13.87
CA THR A 3 4.66 -9.28 -13.16
C THR A 3 5.04 -9.36 -11.67
N THR A 4 5.69 -10.45 -11.26
CA THR A 4 6.31 -10.67 -9.95
C THR A 4 7.65 -9.97 -9.78
N LEU A 5 8.16 -9.33 -10.84
CA LEU A 5 9.40 -8.54 -10.83
C LEU A 5 9.22 -7.26 -9.98
N GLN A 6 9.72 -7.32 -8.75
CA GLN A 6 9.92 -6.23 -7.78
C GLN A 6 8.72 -5.30 -7.57
N ASP A 7 8.02 -5.52 -6.45
CA ASP A 7 6.99 -4.60 -6.00
C ASP A 7 7.58 -3.18 -5.81
N PRO A 8 7.10 -2.15 -6.52
CA PRO A 8 7.73 -0.84 -6.57
C PRO A 8 7.67 -0.09 -5.23
N LEU A 9 6.84 -0.54 -4.30
CA LEU A 9 6.69 0.10 -3.00
C LEU A 9 7.58 -0.53 -1.93
N VAL A 10 7.98 -1.79 -2.06
CA VAL A 10 8.84 -2.44 -1.06
C VAL A 10 10.18 -1.70 -0.96
N GLY A 11 10.57 -1.35 0.26
CA GLY A 11 11.76 -0.55 0.57
C GLY A 11 11.56 0.97 0.47
N ARG A 12 10.39 1.45 0.02
CA ARG A 12 10.11 2.90 -0.06
C ARG A 12 9.66 3.46 1.28
N LEU A 13 9.98 4.73 1.50
CA LEU A 13 9.41 5.56 2.57
C LEU A 13 8.30 6.41 1.98
N LEU A 14 7.04 6.14 2.36
CA LEU A 14 5.89 6.92 1.92
C LEU A 14 5.60 8.04 2.92
N ASP A 15 5.28 9.23 2.40
CA ASP A 15 4.95 10.42 3.20
C ASP A 15 6.04 10.80 4.24
N GLY A 16 7.29 10.38 3.99
CA GLY A 16 8.39 10.55 4.95
C GLY A 16 8.21 9.80 6.28
N ARG A 17 7.24 8.87 6.38
CA ARG A 17 6.83 8.25 7.65
C ARG A 17 6.65 6.74 7.60
N TYR A 18 6.10 6.20 6.52
CA TYR A 18 5.75 4.79 6.45
C TYR A 18 6.75 4.02 5.59
N ARG A 19 7.65 3.28 6.23
CA ARG A 19 8.60 2.42 5.51
C ARG A 19 7.92 1.11 5.16
N VAL A 20 7.84 0.78 3.87
CA VAL A 20 7.22 -0.45 3.37
C VAL A 20 8.23 -1.58 3.42
N ASP A 21 7.92 -2.67 4.13
CA ASP A 21 8.83 -3.80 4.29
C ASP A 21 8.52 -4.95 3.32
N ALA A 22 7.24 -5.30 3.17
CA ALA A 22 6.83 -6.47 2.39
C ALA A 22 5.36 -6.38 1.99
N ARG A 23 5.01 -6.96 0.84
CA ARG A 23 3.62 -7.17 0.45
C ARG A 23 3.00 -8.30 1.28
N ILE A 24 1.79 -8.09 1.78
CA ILE A 24 1.01 -9.09 2.53
C ILE A 24 -0.06 -9.71 1.62
N ALA A 25 -0.82 -8.88 0.91
CA ALA A 25 -1.94 -9.34 0.08
C ALA A 25 -2.20 -8.41 -1.10
N VAL A 26 -2.76 -8.96 -2.16
CA VAL A 26 -3.29 -8.21 -3.31
C VAL A 26 -4.79 -8.48 -3.40
N GLY A 27 -5.60 -7.43 -3.39
CA GLY A 27 -7.03 -7.51 -3.65
C GLY A 27 -7.41 -6.72 -4.91
N GLY A 28 -8.69 -6.72 -5.27
CA GLY A 28 -9.16 -6.01 -6.46
C GLY A 28 -9.06 -4.48 -6.39
N MET A 29 -9.07 -3.90 -5.19
CA MET A 29 -9.03 -2.44 -4.99
C MET A 29 -7.65 -1.90 -4.58
N ALA A 30 -6.88 -2.73 -3.89
CA ALA A 30 -5.71 -2.29 -3.14
C ALA A 30 -4.73 -3.43 -2.92
N THR A 31 -3.48 -3.05 -2.68
CA THR A 31 -2.45 -3.94 -2.14
C THR A 31 -2.23 -3.61 -0.67
N VAL A 32 -2.12 -4.63 0.17
CA VAL A 32 -1.82 -4.49 1.60
C VAL A 32 -0.37 -4.86 1.84
N TYR A 33 0.35 -4.00 2.56
CA TYR A 33 1.75 -4.18 2.92
C TYR A 33 1.94 -4.24 4.43
N ARG A 34 3.00 -4.92 4.86
CA ARG A 34 3.61 -4.71 6.16
C ARG A 34 4.48 -3.47 6.05
N ALA A 35 4.29 -2.53 6.96
CA ALA A 35 5.10 -1.33 7.03
C ALA A 35 5.43 -0.98 8.49
N VAL A 36 6.43 -0.12 8.67
CA VAL A 36 6.76 0.49 9.95
C VAL A 36 6.40 1.97 9.89
N ASP A 37 5.63 2.45 10.86
CA ASP A 37 5.50 3.88 11.15
C ASP A 37 6.76 4.33 11.88
N THR A 38 7.64 5.06 11.20
CA THR A 38 8.95 5.44 11.73
C THR A 38 8.88 6.48 12.86
N ARG A 39 7.74 7.15 13.04
CA ARG A 39 7.55 8.11 14.14
C ARG A 39 7.10 7.43 15.43
N LEU A 40 6.30 6.38 15.31
CA LEU A 40 5.75 5.64 16.45
C LEU A 40 6.48 4.32 16.73
N ASP A 41 7.48 3.99 15.90
CA ASP A 41 8.26 2.75 15.92
C ASP A 41 7.38 1.49 16.06
N ARG A 42 6.33 1.41 15.24
CA ARG A 42 5.39 0.29 15.27
C ARG A 42 5.12 -0.29 13.89
N VAL A 43 4.94 -1.59 13.84
CA VAL A 43 4.50 -2.31 12.65
C VAL A 43 3.00 -2.07 12.43
N LEU A 44 2.61 -1.82 11.19
CA LEU A 44 1.22 -1.65 10.77
C LEU A 44 0.94 -2.30 9.41
N ALA A 45 -0.34 -2.46 9.11
CA ALA A 45 -0.81 -2.78 7.77
C ALA A 45 -1.03 -1.48 6.98
N LEU A 46 -0.34 -1.33 5.86
CA LEU A 46 -0.48 -0.19 4.96
C LEU A 46 -1.27 -0.63 3.72
N LYS A 47 -2.50 -0.14 3.60
CA LYS A 47 -3.36 -0.39 2.44
C LYS A 47 -3.09 0.71 1.41
N VAL A 48 -2.74 0.33 0.18
CA VAL A 48 -2.46 1.26 -0.93
C VAL A 48 -3.41 0.97 -2.07
N MET A 49 -4.23 1.96 -2.45
CA MET A 49 -5.17 1.85 -3.56
C MET A 49 -4.44 1.70 -4.89
N HIS A 50 -4.97 0.87 -5.80
CA HIS A 50 -4.46 0.78 -7.16
C HIS A 50 -4.71 2.09 -7.92
N PRO A 51 -3.71 2.69 -8.61
CA PRO A 51 -3.84 4.01 -9.24
C PRO A 51 -5.03 4.12 -10.20
N ALA A 52 -5.36 3.05 -10.93
CA ALA A 52 -6.47 3.00 -11.87
C ALA A 52 -7.86 3.21 -11.22
N LEU A 53 -7.97 3.02 -9.90
CA LEU A 53 -9.22 3.16 -9.15
C LEU A 53 -9.30 4.47 -8.37
N ALA A 54 -8.20 5.22 -8.30
CA ALA A 54 -8.13 6.46 -7.52
C ALA A 54 -8.91 7.63 -8.14
N THR A 55 -9.29 7.52 -9.43
CA THR A 55 -10.08 8.52 -10.14
C THR A 55 -11.60 8.30 -10.02
N ASP A 56 -12.04 7.16 -9.49
CA ASP A 56 -13.46 6.85 -9.30
C ASP A 56 -13.87 7.08 -7.84
N ALA A 57 -14.72 8.09 -7.63
CA ALA A 57 -15.18 8.50 -6.31
C ALA A 57 -15.85 7.36 -5.52
N ALA A 58 -16.56 6.44 -6.18
CA ALA A 58 -17.20 5.31 -5.50
C ALA A 58 -16.17 4.30 -4.96
N PHE A 59 -15.06 4.08 -5.69
CA PHE A 59 -13.96 3.25 -5.19
C PHE A 59 -13.20 3.95 -4.07
N VAL A 60 -12.98 5.26 -4.18
CA VAL A 60 -12.35 6.06 -3.13
C VAL A 60 -13.17 5.99 -1.84
N GLU A 61 -14.49 6.17 -1.92
CA GLU A 61 -15.39 6.07 -0.76
C GLU A 61 -15.31 4.69 -0.09
N ARG A 62 -15.36 3.61 -0.88
CA ARG A 62 -15.21 2.24 -0.37
C ARG A 62 -13.85 1.95 0.24
N PHE A 63 -12.82 2.68 -0.13
CA PHE A 63 -11.47 2.50 0.39
C PHE A 63 -11.24 3.20 1.73
N ILE A 64 -11.87 4.36 1.91
CA ILE A 64 -11.76 5.18 3.14
C ILE A 64 -12.55 4.56 4.30
N ARG A 65 -13.63 3.84 3.99
CA ARG A 65 -14.45 3.12 4.98
C ARG A 65 -13.72 1.92 5.58
#